data_AF-A0A957Z189-F1
#
_entry.id   AF-A0A957Z189-F1
#
_cell.length_a   1.000
_cell.length_b   1.000
_cell.length_c   1.000
_cell.angle_alpha   90.00
_cell.angle_beta   90.00
_cell.angle_gamma   90.00
#
_symmetry.space_group_name_H-M   'P 1'
#
loop_
_entity.id
_entity.type
_entity.pdbx_description
1 polymer ?
#
loop_
_entity_poly.entity_id
_entity_poly.type
_entity_poly.pdbx_seq_one_letter_code
_entity_poly.pdbx_strand_id
1 'polypeptide(L)'
;MQTRRYRLFATLTALLVLLGVLAGCAPAAAPAPAASEGEAAAPAAEEAMSGDAVTLTIATVNNSDMLVMESFTEEFEAAYPNIELEWVVLPENELRGRVTTDTATGAGSFDVVTVGTFEVPIWGANGWIASVDELMAANPDNVQADYDMDDLLP
;
A
#
# COMPACT_ATOMS: atom_id res chain seq x y z
N MET A 1 -26.01 8.20 -38.63
CA MET A 1 -25.57 9.44 -39.32
C MET A 1 -24.56 10.23 -38.46
N GLN A 2 -23.54 9.55 -37.90
CA GLN A 2 -22.60 10.15 -36.91
C GLN A 2 -21.12 9.73 -37.14
N THR A 3 -20.83 8.88 -38.13
CA THR A 3 -19.49 8.27 -38.33
C THR A 3 -18.71 8.82 -39.53
N ARG A 4 -19.22 9.84 -40.23
CA ARG A 4 -18.56 10.45 -41.41
C ARG A 4 -17.83 11.78 -41.13
N ARG A 5 -17.90 12.33 -39.91
CA ARG A 5 -17.36 13.67 -39.60
C ARG A 5 -15.95 13.68 -38.99
N TYR A 6 -15.45 12.56 -38.48
CA TYR A 6 -14.12 12.50 -37.85
C TYR A 6 -12.97 12.11 -38.79
N ARG A 7 -13.26 11.68 -40.03
CA ARG A 7 -12.22 11.32 -41.02
C ARG A 7 -11.75 12.47 -41.89
N LEU A 8 -12.29 13.67 -41.71
CA LEU A 8 -11.96 14.85 -42.53
C LEU A 8 -10.98 15.84 -41.86
N PHE A 9 -10.61 15.63 -40.59
CA PHE A 9 -9.69 16.51 -39.85
C PHE A 9 -8.28 15.94 -39.70
N ALA A 10 -7.97 14.82 -40.36
CA ALA A 10 -6.74 14.06 -40.16
C ALA A 10 -5.69 14.20 -41.28
N THR A 11 -5.76 15.23 -42.15
CA THR A 11 -4.92 15.26 -43.37
C THR A 11 -4.29 16.59 -43.78
N LEU A 12 -4.23 17.64 -42.95
CA LEU A 12 -3.71 18.93 -43.45
C LEU A 12 -2.92 19.80 -42.44
N THR A 13 -1.82 19.30 -41.87
CA THR A 13 -0.71 20.18 -41.44
C THR A 13 0.61 19.40 -41.29
N ALA A 14 1.09 18.86 -42.40
CA ALA A 14 2.52 18.62 -42.60
C ALA A 14 3.00 19.65 -43.62
N LEU A 15 4.14 20.30 -43.33
CA LEU A 15 5.15 20.89 -44.24
C LEU A 15 5.53 22.36 -43.94
N LEU A 16 6.60 22.54 -43.16
CA LEU A 16 7.54 23.68 -43.14
C LEU A 16 8.69 23.27 -42.20
N VAL A 17 9.57 22.32 -42.58
CA VAL A 17 10.87 22.54 -43.28
C VAL A 17 11.69 23.66 -42.63
N LEU A 18 12.61 23.35 -41.70
CA LEU A 18 14.03 22.97 -41.86
C LEU A 18 15.01 24.17 -41.91
N LEU A 19 16.15 23.99 -41.22
CA LEU A 19 17.45 24.72 -41.25
C LEU A 19 17.75 25.80 -40.21
N GLY A 20 18.83 25.55 -39.44
CA GLY A 20 19.58 26.58 -38.71
C GLY A 20 20.60 26.05 -37.68
N VAL A 21 21.47 25.09 -38.02
CA VAL A 21 22.67 24.78 -37.23
C VAL A 21 23.81 25.71 -37.68
N LEU A 22 24.36 26.52 -36.76
CA LEU A 22 25.73 27.09 -36.79
C LEU A 22 26.12 27.38 -35.32
N ALA A 23 26.95 26.55 -34.71
CA ALA A 23 28.40 26.79 -34.57
C ALA A 23 28.74 27.95 -33.61
N GLY A 24 28.98 27.58 -32.34
CA GLY A 24 29.60 28.45 -31.33
C GLY A 24 30.52 27.62 -30.44
N CYS A 25 31.79 27.51 -30.83
CA CYS A 25 32.88 26.96 -30.03
C CYS A 25 33.61 28.14 -29.37
N ALA A 26 33.81 28.09 -28.06
CA ALA A 26 34.91 28.77 -27.38
C ALA A 26 35.22 28.05 -26.05
N PRO A 27 36.50 27.74 -25.75
CA PRO A 27 36.90 27.01 -24.55
C PRO A 27 37.44 27.91 -23.43
N ALA A 28 37.58 27.26 -22.27
CA ALA A 28 38.49 27.56 -21.14
C ALA A 28 38.02 28.56 -20.07
N ALA A 29 37.75 28.06 -18.86
CA ALA A 29 38.76 28.03 -17.79
C ALA A 29 38.25 27.25 -16.55
N ALA A 30 39.02 26.24 -16.12
CA ALA A 30 39.15 25.82 -14.72
C ALA A 30 40.46 26.45 -14.18
N PRO A 31 40.76 26.57 -12.86
CA PRO A 31 40.31 25.78 -11.68
C PRO A 31 39.80 26.70 -10.52
N ALA A 32 39.38 26.28 -9.31
CA ALA A 32 39.88 25.27 -8.36
C ALA A 32 38.80 24.96 -7.28
N PRO A 33 38.96 23.91 -6.44
CA PRO A 33 37.89 23.26 -5.70
C PRO A 33 37.68 23.83 -4.29
N ALA A 34 36.44 23.84 -3.78
CA ALA A 34 36.17 23.85 -2.35
C ALA A 34 34.72 23.48 -2.02
N ALA A 35 34.61 22.59 -1.02
CA ALA A 35 33.48 22.29 -0.14
C ALA A 35 32.29 21.50 -0.73
N SER A 36 32.14 20.28 -0.21
CA SER A 36 30.95 19.44 -0.31
C SER A 36 29.77 20.10 0.39
N GLU A 37 28.70 20.33 -0.34
CA GLU A 37 27.35 20.44 0.24
C GLU A 37 26.61 19.19 -0.21
N GLY A 38 26.16 18.40 0.77
CA GLY A 38 25.49 17.13 0.54
C GLY A 38 24.25 17.34 -0.32
N GLU A 39 24.16 16.53 -1.37
CA GLU A 39 22.96 16.32 -2.18
C GLU A 39 21.78 16.07 -1.25
N ALA A 40 20.89 17.06 -1.12
CA ALA A 40 19.61 16.85 -0.47
C ALA A 40 18.84 15.86 -1.34
N ALA A 41 18.72 14.62 -0.88
CA ALA A 41 17.89 13.62 -1.51
C ALA A 41 16.47 14.20 -1.62
N ALA A 42 16.04 14.45 -2.86
CA ALA A 42 14.65 14.76 -3.15
C ALA A 42 13.79 13.58 -2.61
N PRO A 43 12.64 13.85 -1.96
CA PRO A 43 11.74 12.77 -1.61
C PRO A 43 11.35 12.06 -2.91
N ALA A 44 11.55 10.74 -2.93
CA ALA A 44 10.95 9.90 -3.94
C ALA A 44 9.45 10.15 -3.87
N ALA A 45 8.84 10.50 -4.99
CA ALA A 45 7.39 10.51 -5.07
C ALA A 45 6.93 9.06 -4.88
N GLU A 46 6.29 8.75 -3.75
CA GLU A 46 5.52 7.53 -3.60
C GLU A 46 4.52 7.46 -4.76
N GLU A 47 4.70 6.50 -5.65
CA GLU A 47 3.72 6.15 -6.68
C GLU A 47 2.47 5.66 -5.95
N ALA A 48 1.41 6.48 -5.92
CA ALA A 48 0.14 6.10 -5.32
C ALA A 48 -0.36 4.79 -5.94
N MET A 49 -0.48 3.74 -5.12
CA MET A 49 -1.04 2.46 -5.56
C MET A 49 -2.46 2.69 -6.08
N SER A 50 -2.64 2.59 -7.40
CA SER A 50 -3.94 2.69 -8.06
C SER A 50 -4.70 1.36 -7.92
N GLY A 51 -5.14 1.04 -6.70
CA GLY A 51 -6.10 -0.04 -6.43
C GLY A 51 -7.54 0.45 -6.45
N ASP A 52 -8.50 -0.48 -6.57
CA ASP A 52 -9.91 -0.18 -6.30
C ASP A 52 -10.07 0.27 -4.83
N ALA A 53 -11.10 1.08 -4.56
CA ALA A 53 -11.42 1.47 -3.19
C ALA A 53 -11.88 0.24 -2.39
N VAL A 54 -11.24 -0.01 -1.25
CA VAL A 54 -11.50 -1.16 -0.37
C VAL A 54 -11.74 -0.63 1.05
N THR A 55 -12.76 -1.14 1.73
CA THR A 55 -12.95 -0.93 3.17
C THR A 55 -12.63 -2.24 3.87
N LEU A 56 -11.74 -2.21 4.86
CA LEU A 56 -11.39 -3.36 5.69
C LEU A 56 -12.06 -3.26 7.05
N THR A 57 -12.88 -4.25 7.39
CA THR A 57 -13.50 -4.33 8.72
C THR A 57 -12.61 -5.13 9.66
N ILE A 58 -12.16 -4.48 10.74
CA ILE A 58 -11.20 -5.01 11.70
C ILE A 58 -11.89 -5.25 13.04
N ALA A 59 -12.02 -6.51 13.47
CA ALA A 59 -12.52 -6.82 14.81
C ALA A 59 -11.37 -6.99 15.81
N THR A 60 -11.34 -6.18 16.86
CA THR A 60 -10.26 -6.21 17.85
C THR A 60 -10.75 -6.05 19.28
N VAL A 61 -9.90 -6.44 20.23
CA VAL A 61 -10.16 -6.34 21.67
C VAL A 61 -9.96 -4.91 22.15
N ASN A 62 -10.83 -4.44 23.03
CA ASN A 62 -10.71 -3.14 23.69
C ASN A 62 -9.63 -3.16 24.78
N ASN A 63 -8.36 -3.09 24.39
CA ASN A 63 -7.21 -2.94 25.29
C ASN A 63 -6.30 -1.77 24.85
N SER A 64 -5.34 -1.38 25.69
CA SER A 64 -4.46 -0.23 25.42
C SER A 64 -3.66 -0.39 24.13
N ASP A 65 -3.18 -1.59 23.82
CA ASP A 65 -2.30 -1.83 22.68
C ASP A 65 -3.08 -1.74 21.36
N MET A 66 -4.33 -2.20 21.35
CA MET A 66 -5.20 -2.12 20.18
C MET A 66 -5.73 -0.71 19.96
N LEU A 67 -5.92 0.10 21.02
CA LEU A 67 -6.19 1.53 20.86
C LEU A 67 -4.99 2.30 20.30
N VAL A 68 -3.77 1.89 20.66
CA VAL A 68 -2.56 2.42 20.01
C VAL A 68 -2.55 2.02 18.54
N MET A 69 -2.85 0.76 18.20
CA MET A 69 -2.94 0.31 16.81
C MET A 69 -3.98 1.10 16.00
N GLU A 70 -5.18 1.32 16.55
CA GLU A 70 -6.24 2.13 15.93
C GLU A 70 -5.78 3.58 15.69
N SER A 71 -4.95 4.15 16.57
CA SER A 71 -4.45 5.52 16.40
C SER A 71 -3.56 5.73 15.17
N PHE A 72 -3.04 4.66 14.57
CA PHE A 72 -2.27 4.72 13.31
C PHE A 72 -3.16 4.73 12.05
N THR A 73 -4.49 4.73 12.18
CA THR A 73 -5.43 4.71 11.04
C THR A 73 -5.16 5.84 10.05
N GLU A 74 -5.02 7.10 10.52
CA GLU A 74 -4.79 8.24 9.62
C GLU A 74 -3.46 8.11 8.85
N GLU A 75 -2.42 7.58 9.48
CA GLU A 75 -1.12 7.35 8.84
C GLU A 75 -1.22 6.23 7.80
N PHE A 76 -1.91 5.14 8.12
CA PHE A 76 -2.14 4.03 7.22
C PHE A 76 -2.97 4.46 5.99
N GLU A 77 -4.10 5.14 6.19
CA GLU A 77 -4.97 5.59 5.08
C GLU A 77 -4.30 6.67 4.23
N ALA A 78 -3.39 7.48 4.80
CA ALA A 78 -2.58 8.41 4.02
C ALA A 78 -1.56 7.68 3.13
N ALA A 79 -0.94 6.60 3.62
CA ALA A 79 -0.02 5.77 2.86
C ALA A 79 -0.73 4.91 1.80
N TYR A 80 -1.95 4.46 2.10
CA TYR A 80 -2.77 3.61 1.25
C TYR A 80 -4.14 4.28 0.97
N PRO A 81 -4.18 5.31 0.11
CA PRO A 81 -5.37 6.16 -0.08
C PRO A 81 -6.57 5.45 -0.73
N ASN A 82 -6.40 4.21 -1.18
CA ASN A 82 -7.48 3.36 -1.69
C ASN A 82 -8.06 2.42 -0.62
N ILE A 83 -7.55 2.44 0.62
CA ILE A 83 -8.01 1.58 1.72
C ILE A 83 -8.59 2.45 2.84
N GLU A 84 -9.77 2.08 3.33
CA GLU A 84 -10.42 2.65 4.52
C GLU A 84 -10.52 1.58 5.63
N LEU A 85 -10.29 1.95 6.89
CA LEU A 85 -10.35 1.01 8.02
C LEU A 85 -11.61 1.23 8.86
N GLU A 86 -12.44 0.19 8.99
CA GLU A 86 -13.60 0.16 9.89
C GLU A 86 -13.30 -0.68 11.13
N TRP A 87 -13.22 -0.04 12.29
CA TRP A 87 -12.88 -0.70 13.55
C TRP A 87 -14.10 -1.18 14.33
N VAL A 88 -14.11 -2.46 14.69
CA VAL A 88 -15.07 -3.10 15.59
C VAL A 88 -14.35 -3.47 16.88
N VAL A 89 -14.30 -2.50 17.80
CA VAL A 89 -13.62 -2.63 19.10
C VAL A 89 -14.59 -3.16 20.16
N LEU A 90 -14.33 -4.36 20.68
CA LEU A 90 -15.24 -5.06 21.59
C LEU A 90 -14.56 -5.49 22.90
N PRO A 91 -15.30 -5.62 24.02
CA PRO A 91 -14.80 -6.34 25.18
C PRO A 91 -14.45 -7.80 24.82
N GLU A 92 -13.35 -8.32 25.35
CA GLU A 92 -12.79 -9.65 25.02
C GLU A 92 -13.84 -10.78 24.98
N ASN A 93 -14.71 -10.85 25.99
CA ASN A 93 -15.72 -11.91 26.07
C ASN A 93 -16.74 -11.85 24.93
N GLU A 94 -17.04 -10.64 24.43
CA GLU A 94 -17.92 -10.44 23.29
C GLU A 94 -17.19 -10.69 21.97
N LEU A 95 -15.97 -10.15 21.83
CA LEU A 95 -15.11 -10.36 20.67
C LEU A 95 -14.95 -11.85 20.37
N ARG A 96 -14.52 -12.63 21.37
CA ARG A 96 -14.28 -14.07 21.22
C ARG A 96 -15.51 -14.81 20.72
N GLY A 97 -16.70 -14.49 21.25
CA GLY A 97 -17.95 -15.09 20.80
C GLY A 97 -18.27 -14.76 19.34
N ARG A 98 -18.09 -13.49 18.96
CA ARG A 98 -18.40 -13.00 17.62
C ARG A 98 -17.41 -13.49 16.56
N VAL A 99 -16.11 -13.33 16.79
CA VAL A 99 -15.04 -13.78 15.88
C VAL A 99 -15.06 -15.30 15.71
N THR A 100 -15.24 -16.08 16.79
CA THR A 100 -15.34 -17.54 16.68
C THR A 100 -16.52 -17.95 15.81
N THR A 101 -17.68 -17.33 16.00
CA THR A 101 -18.88 -17.65 15.22
C THR A 101 -18.69 -17.27 13.76
N ASP A 102 -18.18 -16.07 13.50
CA ASP A 102 -17.92 -15.60 12.13
C ASP A 102 -16.96 -16.52 11.38
N THR A 103 -15.83 -16.85 12.01
CA THR A 103 -14.78 -17.72 11.46
C THR A 103 -15.28 -19.15 11.23
N ALA A 104 -15.94 -19.75 12.22
CA ALA A 104 -16.41 -21.14 12.12
C ALA A 104 -17.56 -21.33 11.12
N THR A 105 -18.32 -20.27 10.85
CA THR A 105 -19.42 -20.30 9.86
C THR A 105 -19.02 -19.78 8.49
N GLY A 106 -17.86 -19.13 8.37
CA GLY A 106 -17.46 -18.44 7.15
C GLY A 106 -18.39 -17.29 6.80
N ALA A 107 -18.94 -16.59 7.80
CA ALA A 107 -19.87 -15.49 7.58
C ALA A 107 -19.20 -14.27 6.92
N GLY A 108 -17.90 -14.06 7.17
CA GLY A 108 -17.10 -13.03 6.50
C GLY A 108 -17.53 -11.62 6.87
N SER A 109 -17.96 -11.41 8.13
CA SER A 109 -18.31 -10.07 8.62
C SER A 109 -17.07 -9.23 8.93
N PHE A 110 -15.89 -9.85 8.98
CA PHE A 110 -14.61 -9.21 9.29
C PHE A 110 -13.54 -9.68 8.32
N ASP A 111 -12.68 -8.75 7.92
CA ASP A 111 -11.53 -9.03 7.05
C ASP A 111 -10.29 -9.34 7.88
N VAL A 112 -10.12 -8.63 9.00
CA VAL A 112 -9.01 -8.78 9.93
C VAL A 112 -9.56 -8.96 11.33
N VAL A 113 -9.02 -9.93 12.07
CA VAL A 113 -9.49 -10.25 13.42
C VAL A 113 -8.33 -10.44 14.37
N THR A 114 -8.46 -9.90 15.58
CA THR A 114 -7.57 -10.25 16.69
C THR A 114 -7.94 -11.62 17.22
N VAL A 115 -6.96 -12.54 17.23
CA VAL A 115 -7.14 -13.94 17.64
C VAL A 115 -6.13 -14.31 18.71
N GLY A 116 -6.53 -15.23 19.60
CA GLY A 116 -5.63 -15.78 20.61
C GLY A 116 -4.75 -16.89 20.04
N THR A 117 -3.67 -17.19 20.76
CA THR A 117 -2.76 -18.31 20.43
C THR A 117 -3.43 -19.68 20.55
N PHE A 118 -4.58 -19.77 21.23
CA PHE A 118 -5.35 -21.00 21.32
C PHE A 118 -6.08 -21.33 20.01
N GLU A 119 -6.66 -20.32 19.37
CA GLU A 119 -7.46 -20.46 18.15
C GLU A 119 -6.59 -20.67 16.90
N VAL A 120 -5.50 -19.91 16.77
CA VAL A 120 -4.62 -19.88 15.58
C VAL A 120 -4.23 -21.27 15.05
N PRO A 121 -3.66 -22.20 15.84
CA PRO A 121 -3.25 -23.50 15.31
C PRO A 121 -4.43 -24.35 14.83
N ILE A 122 -5.60 -24.19 15.45
CA ILE A 122 -6.81 -24.93 15.08
C ILE A 122 -7.40 -24.38 13.80
N TRP A 123 -7.55 -23.06 13.71
CA TRP A 123 -8.17 -22.38 12.57
C TRP A 123 -7.27 -22.40 11.33
N GLY A 124 -5.95 -22.25 11.52
CA GLY A 124 -4.97 -22.40 10.45
C GLY A 124 -4.97 -23.82 9.86
N ALA A 125 -4.98 -24.86 10.70
CA ALA A 125 -5.06 -26.25 10.23
C ALA A 125 -6.36 -26.55 9.47
N ASN A 126 -7.46 -25.86 9.79
CA ASN A 126 -8.74 -25.98 9.09
C ASN A 126 -8.86 -25.07 7.86
N GLY A 127 -7.88 -24.19 7.59
CA GLY A 127 -7.92 -23.22 6.50
C GLY A 127 -8.99 -22.14 6.68
N TRP A 128 -9.35 -21.81 7.93
CA TRP A 128 -10.36 -20.78 8.22
C TRP A 128 -9.77 -19.37 8.32
N ILE A 129 -8.46 -19.27 8.48
CA ILE A 129 -7.70 -18.01 8.47
C ILE A 129 -6.57 -18.12 7.45
N ALA A 130 -6.18 -16.98 6.87
CA ALA A 130 -5.06 -16.92 5.94
C ALA A 130 -3.72 -17.06 6.70
N SER A 131 -2.75 -17.74 6.09
CA SER A 131 -1.39 -17.80 6.60
C SER A 131 -0.66 -16.48 6.33
N VAL A 132 -0.14 -15.86 7.38
CA VAL A 132 0.66 -14.63 7.26
C VAL A 132 1.94 -14.89 6.46
N ASP A 133 2.60 -16.05 6.66
CA ASP A 133 3.79 -16.45 5.90
C ASP A 133 3.49 -16.52 4.39
N GLU A 134 2.34 -17.07 4.02
CA GLU A 134 1.94 -17.17 2.60
C GLU A 134 1.59 -15.80 2.04
N LEU A 135 0.96 -14.92 2.82
CA LEU A 135 0.67 -13.55 2.43
C LEU A 135 1.94 -12.74 2.21
N MET A 136 2.94 -12.87 3.09
CA MET A 136 4.24 -12.22 2.95
C MET A 136 5.00 -12.74 1.73
N ALA A 137 5.03 -14.05 1.52
CA ALA A 137 5.66 -14.66 0.35
C ALA A 137 4.99 -14.24 -0.97
N ALA A 138 3.66 -14.06 -0.96
CA ALA A 138 2.90 -13.61 -2.12
C ALA A 138 3.03 -12.10 -2.40
N ASN A 139 3.34 -11.30 -1.37
CA ASN A 139 3.40 -9.84 -1.45
C ASN A 139 4.73 -9.31 -0.87
N PRO A 140 5.89 -9.68 -1.44
CA PRO A 140 7.19 -9.35 -0.86
C PRO A 140 7.46 -7.83 -0.80
N ASP A 141 6.88 -7.06 -1.73
CA ASP A 141 7.02 -5.60 -1.74
C ASP A 141 6.24 -4.91 -0.59
N ASN A 142 5.31 -5.63 0.06
CA ASN A 142 4.51 -5.14 1.19
C ASN A 142 5.06 -5.61 2.55
N VAL A 143 6.22 -6.28 2.57
CA VAL A 143 6.91 -6.67 3.80
C VAL A 143 7.96 -5.59 4.10
N GLN A 144 7.92 -5.03 5.31
CA GLN A 144 8.91 -4.03 5.71
C GLN A 144 10.31 -4.64 5.67
N ALA A 145 11.28 -3.90 5.13
CA ALA A 145 12.63 -4.41 4.88
C ALA A 145 13.37 -4.82 6.17
N ASP A 146 12.95 -4.29 7.32
CA ASP A 146 13.45 -4.55 8.66
C ASP A 146 12.52 -5.46 9.50
N TYR A 147 11.47 -6.02 8.91
CA TYR A 147 10.62 -7.01 9.59
C TYR A 147 11.38 -8.33 9.75
N ASP A 148 11.65 -8.72 11.00
CA ASP A 148 12.35 -9.96 11.34
C ASP A 148 11.34 -11.04 11.81
N MET A 149 11.19 -12.10 11.03
CA MET A 149 10.34 -13.24 11.39
C MET A 149 10.86 -13.98 12.63
N ASP A 150 12.16 -13.93 12.89
CA ASP A 150 12.78 -14.62 14.02
C ASP A 150 12.47 -13.93 15.36
N ASP A 151 11.90 -12.71 15.35
CA ASP A 151 11.44 -11.99 16.55
C ASP A 151 10.09 -12.50 17.10
N LEU A 152 9.36 -13.30 16.33
CA LEU A 152 8.11 -13.91 16.79
C LEU A 152 8.40 -14.98 17.85
N LEU A 153 7.90 -14.76 19.08
CA LEU A 153 8.08 -15.73 20.17
C LEU A 153 7.47 -17.10 19.79
N PRO A 154 8.20 -18.21 19.99
CA PRO A 154 7.75 -19.56 19.65
C PRO A 154 6.65 -20.09 20.58
#